data_AF-A0A453K7D6-F1
#
_entry.id   AF-A0A453K7D6-F1
#
_cell.length_a   1.000
_cell.length_b   1.000
_cell.length_c   1.000
_cell.angle_alpha   90.00
_cell.angle_beta   90.00
_cell.angle_gamma   90.00
#
_symmetry.space_group_name_H-M   'P 1'
#
loop_
_entity.id
_entity.type
_entity.pdbx_description
1 polymer ?
#
loop_
_entity_poly.entity_id
_entity_poly.type
_entity_poly.pdbx_seq_one_letter_code
_entity_poly.pdbx_strand_id
1 'polypeptide(L)'
;MREGQSRFAAEASSIRNTLRSFFIYKWCYWNHSGDKKLLTPQPRLRTGFFSALESQMIPAGCIPEACTSVGAAKYGRPIGLDEVIKVDLIVIGSVAVDPSTGARLGKGEGFAELEYGMLRYMGAIDDSTMVVTTVHDKQLVDDIPVEKLLIHDVPVDIICTPTQVILTNTAIPKPQGIYWEKLSPEKLGQIRILRELKRRIEQETGTILPCGPSENLPPTAQRRRRGW
;
A
#
# COMPACT_ATOMS: atom_id res chain seq x y z
N MET A 1 23.08 10.62 -20.57
CA MET A 1 22.71 10.04 -19.25
C MET A 1 21.72 10.87 -18.42
N ARG A 2 21.65 12.21 -18.56
CA ARG A 2 20.67 13.05 -17.83
C ARG A 2 19.31 13.24 -18.53
N GLU A 3 19.22 13.05 -19.85
CA GLU A 3 17.98 13.29 -20.62
C GLU A 3 16.92 12.18 -20.50
N GLY A 4 17.32 10.93 -20.27
CA GLY A 4 16.37 9.83 -20.06
C GLY A 4 15.66 9.90 -18.70
N GLN A 5 16.32 10.44 -17.68
CA GLN A 5 15.75 10.63 -16.34
C GLN A 5 14.69 11.73 -16.32
N SER A 6 14.85 12.79 -17.11
CA SER A 6 13.85 13.87 -17.18
C SER A 6 12.60 13.47 -17.96
N ARG A 7 12.75 12.66 -19.01
CA ARG A 7 11.61 12.15 -19.80
C ARG A 7 10.75 11.15 -19.03
N PHE A 8 11.35 10.15 -18.38
CA PHE A 8 10.60 9.17 -17.58
C PHE A 8 9.91 9.83 -16.36
N ALA A 9 10.58 10.75 -15.68
CA ALA A 9 9.98 11.52 -14.59
C ALA A 9 8.86 12.45 -15.07
N ALA A 10 9.01 13.05 -16.26
CA ALA A 10 8.01 13.93 -16.88
C ALA A 10 6.80 13.15 -17.42
N GLU A 11 6.98 11.97 -18.03
CA GLU A 11 5.90 11.09 -18.47
C GLU A 11 5.17 10.48 -17.28
N ALA A 12 5.89 10.00 -16.26
CA ALA A 12 5.27 9.59 -15.00
C ALA A 12 4.57 10.75 -14.29
N SER A 13 5.05 11.99 -14.40
CA SER A 13 4.38 13.20 -13.90
C SER A 13 3.13 13.56 -14.72
N SER A 14 3.19 13.38 -16.04
CA SER A 14 2.07 13.55 -16.97
C SER A 14 0.96 12.53 -16.71
N ILE A 15 1.31 11.24 -16.56
CA ILE A 15 0.40 10.16 -16.15
C ILE A 15 -0.17 10.45 -14.75
N ARG A 16 0.65 10.91 -13.79
CA ARG A 16 0.21 11.34 -12.45
C ARG A 16 -0.78 12.52 -12.50
N ASN A 17 -0.66 13.42 -13.47
CA ASN A 17 -1.54 14.59 -13.62
C ASN A 17 -2.84 14.26 -14.37
N THR A 18 -2.79 13.39 -15.39
CA THR A 18 -3.97 12.93 -16.14
C THR A 18 -4.85 12.01 -15.29
N LEU A 19 -4.27 11.26 -14.36
CA LEU A 19 -5.00 10.33 -13.50
C LEU A 19 -5.41 10.92 -12.14
N ARG A 20 -5.36 12.24 -11.94
CA ARG A 20 -5.83 12.91 -10.70
C ARG A 20 -7.29 12.60 -10.32
N SER A 21 -8.07 12.05 -11.24
CA SER A 21 -9.49 11.70 -11.08
C SER A 21 -9.77 10.21 -10.89
N PHE A 22 -8.75 9.33 -10.91
CA PHE A 22 -8.89 7.88 -10.74
C PHE A 22 -7.98 7.35 -9.62
N PHE A 23 -8.05 7.93 -8.43
CA PHE A 23 -7.32 7.38 -7.28
C PHE A 23 -8.18 7.44 -6.03
N ILE A 24 -8.97 6.38 -5.84
CA ILE A 24 -9.57 6.05 -4.56
C ILE A 24 -9.16 4.62 -4.20
N TYR A 25 -8.74 4.50 -2.95
CA TYR A 25 -8.12 3.39 -2.27
C TYR A 25 -8.85 2.05 -2.42
N LYS A 26 -8.05 0.97 -2.47
CA LYS A 26 -8.31 -0.37 -1.91
C LYS A 26 -9.76 -0.84 -1.96
N TRP A 27 -10.12 -1.52 -3.05
CA TRP A 27 -11.49 -2.01 -3.29
C TRP A 27 -11.90 -3.11 -2.31
N CYS A 28 -13.07 -2.93 -1.69
CA CYS A 28 -13.88 -3.98 -1.09
C CYS A 28 -14.49 -4.82 -2.23
N TYR A 29 -14.13 -6.09 -2.37
CA TYR A 29 -15.00 -7.01 -3.09
C TYR A 29 -16.04 -7.55 -2.12
N TRP A 30 -17.29 -7.13 -2.34
CA TRP A 30 -18.46 -7.63 -1.64
C TRP A 30 -18.95 -8.87 -2.39
N ASN A 31 -18.96 -10.03 -1.72
CA ASN A 31 -19.77 -11.15 -2.16
C ASN A 31 -20.80 -11.45 -1.08
N HIS A 32 -22.07 -11.50 -1.48
CA HIS A 32 -23.23 -11.78 -0.63
C HIS A 32 -23.24 -13.22 -0.05
N SER A 33 -22.18 -14.00 -0.28
CA SER A 33 -22.13 -15.44 -0.02
C SER A 33 -20.91 -15.94 0.78
N GLY A 34 -20.06 -15.08 1.35
CA GLY A 34 -18.91 -15.58 2.13
C GLY A 34 -18.38 -14.63 3.19
N ASP A 35 -18.04 -15.19 4.35
CA ASP A 35 -17.46 -14.58 5.56
C ASP A 35 -16.07 -13.95 5.34
N LYS A 36 -15.93 -13.08 4.33
CA LYS A 36 -14.66 -12.39 4.04
C LYS A 36 -14.56 -11.14 4.91
N LYS A 37 -13.43 -11.02 5.61
CA LYS A 37 -13.08 -9.85 6.41
C LYS A 37 -12.17 -8.94 5.60
N LEU A 38 -12.48 -7.65 5.58
CA LEU A 38 -11.68 -6.67 4.86
C LEU A 38 -10.76 -5.92 5.84
N LEU A 39 -9.47 -5.89 5.52
CA LEU A 39 -8.48 -5.07 6.20
C LEU A 39 -8.07 -3.89 5.33
N THR A 40 -8.43 -2.69 5.74
CA THR A 40 -8.10 -1.44 5.04
C THR A 40 -7.15 -0.57 5.89
N PRO A 41 -6.06 -0.03 5.31
CA PRO A 41 -5.13 0.78 6.07
C PRO A 41 -5.82 2.06 6.51
N GLN A 42 -5.51 2.51 7.71
CA GLN A 42 -5.99 3.82 8.13
C GLN A 42 -5.22 4.94 7.41
N PRO A 43 -5.86 6.09 7.17
CA PRO A 43 -5.29 7.12 6.30
C PRO A 43 -3.89 7.55 6.75
N ARG A 44 -2.89 7.27 5.90
CA ARG A 44 -1.47 7.61 6.13
C ARG A 44 -0.90 7.07 7.45
N LEU A 45 -1.49 6.01 8.01
CA LEU A 45 -1.06 5.38 9.27
C LEU A 45 -1.00 6.34 10.48
N ARG A 46 -1.81 7.41 10.46
CA ARG A 46 -1.78 8.46 11.50
C ARG A 46 -2.64 8.13 12.71
N THR A 47 -3.82 7.56 12.47
CA THR A 47 -4.85 7.32 13.49
C THR A 47 -4.92 5.86 13.93
N GLY A 48 -4.24 4.96 13.21
CA GLY A 48 -4.22 3.53 13.46
C GLY A 48 -3.44 2.80 12.36
N PHE A 49 -3.33 1.48 12.48
CA PHE A 49 -2.66 0.63 11.50
C PHE A 49 -3.65 0.20 10.42
N PHE A 50 -4.55 -0.73 10.74
CA PHE A 50 -5.64 -1.19 9.88
C PHE A 50 -7.00 -1.02 10.56
N SER A 51 -8.05 -0.98 9.75
CA SER A 51 -9.43 -1.18 10.18
C SER A 51 -9.95 -2.49 9.57
N ALA A 52 -10.51 -3.35 10.41
CA ALA A 52 -11.26 -4.54 10.00
C ALA A 52 -12.72 -4.17 9.77
N LEU A 53 -13.21 -4.44 8.56
CA LEU A 53 -14.59 -4.23 8.15
C LEU A 53 -15.24 -5.59 7.86
N GLU A 54 -16.40 -5.81 8.46
CA GLU A 54 -17.27 -6.95 8.19
C GLU A 54 -18.65 -6.41 7.77
N SER A 55 -19.34 -7.14 6.90
CA SER A 55 -20.65 -6.72 6.38
C SER A 55 -21.64 -6.39 7.51
N GLN A 56 -21.64 -7.15 8.59
CA GLN A 56 -22.60 -6.96 9.68
C GLN A 56 -22.31 -5.69 10.51
N MET A 57 -21.10 -5.12 10.40
CA MET A 57 -20.71 -3.89 11.10
C MET A 57 -21.19 -2.63 10.39
N ILE A 58 -21.60 -2.75 9.11
CA ILE A 58 -21.95 -1.61 8.26
C ILE A 58 -23.48 -1.49 8.21
N PRO A 59 -24.07 -0.38 8.70
CA PRO A 59 -25.51 -0.16 8.59
C PRO A 59 -25.99 -0.18 7.13
N ALA A 60 -27.21 -0.65 6.92
CA ALA A 60 -27.82 -0.65 5.59
C ALA A 60 -27.82 0.78 4.99
N GLY A 61 -27.43 0.90 3.73
CA GLY A 61 -27.28 2.19 3.04
C GLY A 61 -25.96 2.93 3.31
N CYS A 62 -25.13 2.49 4.27
CA CYS A 62 -23.85 3.13 4.57
C CYS A 62 -22.65 2.54 3.80
N ILE A 63 -22.84 1.54 2.94
CA ILE A 63 -21.76 0.92 2.15
C ILE A 63 -20.95 1.95 1.35
N PRO A 64 -21.55 2.91 0.61
CA PRO A 64 -20.77 3.91 -0.12
C PRO A 64 -19.85 4.75 0.79
N GLU A 65 -20.32 5.09 2.01
CA GLU A 65 -19.49 5.80 2.99
C GLU A 65 -18.37 4.89 3.51
N ALA A 66 -18.67 3.62 3.83
CA ALA A 66 -17.72 2.65 4.35
C ALA A 66 -16.55 2.37 3.39
N CYS A 67 -16.77 2.51 2.08
CA CYS A 67 -15.73 2.42 1.05
C CYS A 67 -14.77 3.62 1.04
N THR A 68 -15.05 4.70 1.78
CA THR A 68 -14.14 5.82 1.92
C THR A 68 -13.15 5.60 3.07
N SER A 69 -11.98 6.23 2.97
CA SER A 69 -11.00 6.29 4.08
C SER A 69 -11.58 6.72 5.43
N VAL A 70 -12.58 7.61 5.42
CA VAL A 70 -13.22 8.11 6.65
C VAL A 70 -14.24 7.10 7.16
N GLY A 71 -15.09 6.57 6.28
CA GLY A 71 -16.07 5.56 6.67
C GLY A 71 -15.42 4.27 7.14
N ALA A 72 -14.33 3.83 6.50
CA ALA A 72 -13.55 2.69 6.95
C ALA A 72 -13.03 2.84 8.40
N ALA A 73 -12.56 4.05 8.76
CA ALA A 73 -12.14 4.35 10.13
C ALA A 73 -13.32 4.48 11.11
N LYS A 74 -14.49 4.91 10.62
CA LYS A 74 -15.73 5.08 11.41
C LYS A 74 -16.42 3.76 11.71
N TYR A 75 -16.56 2.88 10.72
CA TYR A 75 -17.32 1.64 10.80
C TYR A 75 -16.44 0.42 11.11
N GLY A 76 -15.15 0.49 10.80
CA GLY A 76 -14.23 -0.63 11.00
C GLY A 76 -13.65 -0.68 12.42
N ARG A 77 -13.43 -1.90 12.90
CA ARG A 77 -12.71 -2.14 14.16
C ARG A 77 -11.22 -1.86 13.98
N PRO A 78 -10.58 -1.02 14.80
CA PRO A 78 -9.15 -0.78 14.70
C PRO A 78 -8.36 -2.05 15.02
N ILE A 79 -7.31 -2.31 14.23
CA ILE A 79 -6.35 -3.40 14.38
C ILE A 79 -5.01 -2.81 14.82
N GLY A 80 -4.44 -3.36 15.89
CA GLY A 80 -3.12 -2.99 16.41
C GLY A 80 -2.04 -4.00 16.02
N LEU A 81 -0.81 -3.75 16.49
CA LEU A 81 0.35 -4.63 16.24
C LEU A 81 0.25 -5.99 16.96
N ASP A 82 -0.56 -6.07 18.02
CA ASP A 82 -0.71 -7.25 18.88
C ASP A 82 -1.81 -8.21 18.39
N GLU A 83 -2.52 -7.86 17.32
CA GLU A 83 -3.60 -8.67 16.78
C GLU A 83 -3.03 -9.84 15.96
N VAL A 84 -3.52 -11.05 16.25
CA VAL A 84 -3.21 -12.25 15.47
C VAL A 84 -4.18 -12.32 14.29
N ILE A 85 -3.68 -12.01 13.10
CA ILE A 85 -4.46 -12.00 11.86
C ILE A 85 -3.71 -12.78 10.78
N LYS A 86 -4.45 -13.39 9.84
CA LYS A 86 -3.92 -13.94 8.59
C LYS A 86 -4.53 -13.17 7.43
N VAL A 87 -3.71 -12.82 6.45
CA VAL A 87 -4.14 -12.17 5.21
C VAL A 87 -3.85 -13.09 4.04
N ASP A 88 -4.92 -13.55 3.39
CA ASP A 88 -4.84 -14.48 2.26
C ASP A 88 -4.55 -13.75 0.93
N LEU A 89 -4.96 -12.49 0.85
CA LEU A 89 -4.90 -11.68 -0.38
C LEU A 89 -4.63 -10.22 -0.07
N ILE A 90 -3.69 -9.61 -0.80
CA ILE A 90 -3.44 -8.17 -0.76
C ILE A 90 -3.90 -7.58 -2.08
N VAL A 91 -4.85 -6.64 -2.02
CA VAL A 91 -5.17 -5.77 -3.16
C VAL A 91 -4.41 -4.46 -3.01
N ILE A 92 -3.49 -4.19 -3.92
CA ILE A 92 -2.61 -3.02 -3.90
C ILE A 92 -2.90 -2.08 -5.08
N GLY A 93 -2.92 -0.78 -4.80
CA GLY A 93 -3.11 0.24 -5.83
C GLY A 93 -1.82 0.53 -6.59
N SER A 94 -1.92 0.69 -7.91
CA SER A 94 -0.79 0.94 -8.80
C SER A 94 -1.09 2.11 -9.76
N VAL A 95 -0.04 2.86 -10.11
CA VAL A 95 -0.08 3.89 -11.16
C VAL A 95 0.19 3.26 -12.52
N ALA A 96 1.17 2.36 -12.59
CA ALA A 96 1.48 1.57 -13.77
C ALA A 96 2.01 0.19 -13.33
N VAL A 97 1.81 -0.83 -14.15
CA VAL A 97 2.31 -2.20 -13.93
C VAL A 97 2.81 -2.82 -15.21
N ASP A 98 3.84 -3.64 -15.07
CA ASP A 98 4.39 -4.43 -16.15
C ASP A 98 3.80 -5.86 -16.11
N PRO A 99 3.04 -6.27 -17.15
CA PRO A 99 2.38 -7.57 -17.17
C PRO A 99 3.35 -8.74 -17.30
N SER A 100 4.56 -8.52 -17.83
CA SER A 100 5.55 -9.57 -18.07
C SER A 100 6.42 -9.82 -16.84
N THR A 101 6.73 -8.78 -16.07
CA THR A 101 7.62 -8.88 -14.90
C THR A 101 6.88 -8.84 -13.57
N GLY A 102 5.66 -8.30 -13.53
CA GLY A 102 4.93 -7.98 -12.30
C GLY A 102 5.52 -6.79 -11.54
N ALA A 103 6.44 -6.04 -12.13
CA ALA A 103 6.91 -4.78 -11.58
C ALA A 103 5.76 -3.76 -11.53
N ARG A 104 5.69 -2.96 -10.47
CA ARG A 104 4.68 -1.90 -10.35
C ARG A 104 5.28 -0.58 -9.92
N LEU A 105 4.65 0.50 -10.37
CA LEU A 105 4.90 1.84 -9.89
C LEU A 105 3.73 2.29 -9.01
N GLY A 106 4.01 2.54 -7.73
CA GLY A 106 3.08 3.19 -6.82
C GLY A 106 3.05 4.71 -6.99
N LYS A 107 2.32 5.38 -6.09
CA LYS A 107 2.29 6.86 -6.04
C LYS A 107 3.64 7.48 -5.62
N GLY A 108 4.54 6.68 -5.04
CA GLY A 108 5.86 7.10 -4.57
C GLY A 108 5.88 7.64 -3.14
N GLU A 109 4.78 7.49 -2.38
CA GLU A 109 4.75 7.90 -0.96
C GLU A 109 5.23 6.79 -0.01
N GLY A 110 5.45 5.55 -0.47
CA GLY A 110 6.01 4.45 0.35
C GLY A 110 5.06 3.88 1.43
N PHE A 111 3.80 4.31 1.49
CA PHE A 111 2.87 3.84 2.54
C PHE A 111 2.44 2.38 2.34
N ALA A 112 2.20 1.96 1.10
CA ALA A 112 1.77 0.59 0.82
C ALA A 112 2.90 -0.42 1.14
N GLU A 113 4.15 -0.03 0.87
CA GLU A 113 5.33 -0.82 1.17
C GLU A 113 5.55 -0.92 2.69
N LEU A 114 5.31 0.17 3.44
CA LEU A 114 5.31 0.16 4.91
C LEU A 114 4.21 -0.71 5.51
N GLU A 115 2.98 -0.62 4.97
CA GLU A 115 1.85 -1.46 5.35
C GLU A 115 2.17 -2.95 5.13
N TYR A 116 2.75 -3.29 3.97
CA TYR A 116 3.21 -4.64 3.66
C TYR A 116 4.29 -5.10 4.66
N GLY A 117 5.33 -4.29 4.90
CA GLY A 117 6.41 -4.63 5.82
C GLY A 117 5.93 -4.84 7.26
N MET A 118 4.95 -4.06 7.74
CA MET A 118 4.35 -4.28 9.07
C MET A 118 3.51 -5.56 9.12
N LEU A 119 2.76 -5.88 8.06
CA LEU A 119 2.03 -7.16 8.00
C LEU A 119 2.99 -8.36 7.96
N ARG A 120 4.14 -8.25 7.29
CA ARG A 120 5.22 -9.26 7.34
C ARG A 120 5.74 -9.44 8.75
N TYR A 121 6.03 -8.34 9.44
CA TYR A 121 6.51 -8.37 10.83
C TYR A 121 5.53 -9.09 11.75
N MET A 122 4.23 -8.83 11.61
CA MET A 122 3.19 -9.47 12.41
C MET A 122 2.97 -10.96 12.08
N GLY A 123 3.68 -11.52 11.10
CA GLY A 123 3.43 -12.88 10.60
C GLY A 123 2.08 -13.02 9.88
N ALA A 124 1.42 -11.90 9.57
CA ALA A 124 0.10 -11.88 8.95
C ALA A 124 0.14 -12.29 7.47
N ILE A 125 1.29 -12.09 6.82
CA ILE A 125 1.55 -12.43 5.43
C ILE A 125 2.92 -13.09 5.29
N ASP A 126 3.07 -13.89 4.26
CA ASP A 126 4.30 -14.58 3.89
C ASP A 126 4.48 -14.56 2.36
N ASP A 127 5.48 -15.27 1.84
CA ASP A 127 5.79 -15.26 0.39
C ASP A 127 4.67 -15.88 -0.45
N SER A 128 3.85 -16.76 0.16
CA SER A 128 2.68 -17.37 -0.49
C SER A 128 1.47 -16.45 -0.55
N THR A 129 1.42 -15.37 0.26
CA THR A 129 0.32 -14.41 0.22
C THR A 129 0.28 -13.71 -1.13
N MET A 130 -0.85 -13.82 -1.83
CA MET A 130 -1.01 -13.31 -3.19
C MET A 130 -1.23 -11.79 -3.20
N VAL A 131 -0.52 -11.09 -4.08
CA VAL A 131 -0.60 -9.65 -4.29
C VAL A 131 -1.27 -9.38 -5.64
N VAL A 132 -2.41 -8.71 -5.59
CA VAL A 132 -3.27 -8.42 -6.75
C VAL A 132 -3.38 -6.92 -6.93
N THR A 133 -3.45 -6.48 -8.17
CA THR A 133 -3.77 -5.09 -8.48
C THR A 133 -4.92 -5.00 -9.49
N THR A 134 -5.67 -3.91 -9.40
CA THR A 134 -6.69 -3.55 -10.39
C THR A 134 -6.26 -2.26 -11.06
N VAL A 135 -6.11 -2.27 -12.38
CA VAL A 135 -5.70 -1.11 -13.17
C VAL A 135 -6.48 -1.04 -14.47
N HIS A 136 -6.53 0.13 -15.10
CA HIS A 136 -7.02 0.22 -16.48
C HIS A 136 -5.97 -0.36 -17.44
N ASP A 137 -6.39 -0.88 -18.60
CA ASP A 137 -5.49 -1.36 -19.67
C ASP A 137 -4.41 -0.34 -20.09
N LYS A 138 -4.64 0.98 -19.92
CA LYS A 138 -3.68 2.04 -20.24
C LYS A 138 -2.56 2.20 -19.21
N GLN A 139 -2.69 1.54 -18.07
CA GLN A 139 -1.69 1.50 -17.01
C GLN A 139 -0.82 0.25 -17.11
N LEU A 140 -1.09 -0.63 -18.08
CA LEU A 140 -0.14 -1.67 -18.47
C LEU A 140 0.97 -1.01 -19.30
N VAL A 141 2.22 -1.22 -18.89
CA VAL A 141 3.42 -0.70 -19.54
C VAL A 141 4.45 -1.82 -19.68
N ASP A 142 5.41 -1.69 -20.58
CA ASP A 142 6.41 -2.75 -20.88
C ASP A 142 7.86 -2.30 -20.61
N ASP A 143 8.03 -1.19 -19.90
CA ASP A 143 9.31 -0.50 -19.75
C ASP A 143 9.69 -0.18 -18.29
N ILE A 144 9.11 -0.88 -17.30
CA ILE A 144 9.51 -0.71 -15.89
C ILE A 144 10.82 -1.47 -15.65
N PRO A 145 11.95 -0.77 -15.41
CA PRO A 145 13.25 -1.41 -15.23
C PRO A 145 13.33 -2.11 -13.87
N VAL A 146 13.28 -3.43 -13.87
CA VAL A 146 13.32 -4.28 -12.66
C VAL A 146 14.56 -4.01 -11.82
N GLU A 147 15.71 -3.76 -12.46
CA GLU A 147 16.98 -3.48 -11.80
C GLU A 147 16.99 -2.16 -11.00
N LYS A 148 16.00 -1.28 -11.21
CA LYS A 148 15.84 -0.03 -10.46
C LYS A 148 14.81 -0.15 -9.34
N LEU A 149 14.12 -1.28 -9.22
CA LEU A 149 13.22 -1.51 -8.10
C LEU A 149 14.01 -1.54 -6.80
N LEU A 150 13.42 -0.94 -5.78
CA LEU A 150 13.96 -0.95 -4.44
C LEU A 150 13.60 -2.27 -3.76
N ILE A 151 14.42 -2.69 -2.80
CA ILE A 151 14.22 -3.93 -2.04
C ILE A 151 12.88 -4.00 -1.28
N HIS A 152 12.21 -2.86 -1.11
CA HIS A 152 10.90 -2.73 -0.47
C HIS A 152 9.74 -2.60 -1.46
N ASP A 153 10.01 -2.51 -2.77
CA ASP A 153 8.95 -2.47 -3.77
C ASP A 153 8.25 -3.84 -3.80
N VAL A 154 6.93 -3.83 -3.62
CA VAL A 154 6.13 -5.06 -3.60
C VAL A 154 5.70 -5.39 -5.05
N PRO A 155 6.14 -6.50 -5.65
CA PRO A 155 5.67 -6.91 -6.97
C PRO A 155 4.21 -7.40 -6.92
N VAL A 156 3.59 -7.53 -8.09
CA VAL A 156 2.22 -8.05 -8.22
C VAL A 156 2.22 -9.43 -8.86
N ASP A 157 1.46 -10.37 -8.29
CA ASP A 157 1.27 -11.73 -8.79
C ASP A 157 0.15 -11.77 -9.84
N ILE A 158 -0.91 -10.99 -9.64
CA ILE A 158 -2.07 -10.89 -10.53
C ILE A 158 -2.40 -9.45 -10.87
N ILE A 159 -2.65 -9.19 -12.15
CA ILE A 159 -3.15 -7.91 -12.65
C ILE A 159 -4.54 -8.12 -13.24
N CYS A 160 -5.53 -7.42 -12.71
CA CYS A 160 -6.88 -7.39 -13.24
C CYS A 160 -7.12 -6.07 -13.97
N THR A 161 -7.52 -6.14 -15.24
CA THR A 161 -8.04 -5.01 -16.01
C THR A 161 -9.50 -5.25 -16.38
N PRO A 162 -10.21 -4.23 -16.91
CA PRO A 162 -11.55 -4.43 -17.46
C PRO A 162 -11.64 -5.49 -18.57
N THR A 163 -10.54 -5.79 -19.27
CA THR A 163 -10.54 -6.70 -20.42
C THR A 163 -9.92 -8.06 -20.15
N GLN A 164 -9.06 -8.19 -19.12
CA GLN A 164 -8.31 -9.42 -18.88
C GLN A 164 -7.81 -9.56 -17.44
N VAL A 165 -7.41 -10.78 -17.10
CA VAL A 165 -6.69 -11.12 -15.87
C VAL A 165 -5.36 -11.75 -16.27
N ILE A 166 -4.26 -11.21 -15.75
CA ILE A 166 -2.89 -11.59 -16.11
C ILE A 166 -2.20 -12.15 -14.86
N LEU A 167 -1.65 -13.36 -14.98
CA LEU A 167 -0.75 -13.95 -13.99
C LEU A 167 0.69 -13.60 -14.40
N THR A 168 1.39 -12.84 -13.58
CA THR A 168 2.72 -12.32 -13.93
C THR A 168 3.81 -13.37 -13.80
N ASN A 169 3.60 -14.38 -12.94
CA ASN A 169 4.62 -15.34 -12.52
C ASN A 169 5.95 -14.64 -12.15
N THR A 170 5.83 -13.49 -11.47
CA THR A 170 6.95 -12.61 -11.19
C THR A 170 8.11 -13.34 -10.50
N ALA A 171 9.32 -13.13 -11.01
CA ALA A 171 10.55 -13.59 -10.37
C ALA A 171 11.10 -12.56 -9.34
N ILE A 172 10.43 -11.40 -9.21
CA ILE A 172 10.85 -10.35 -8.28
C ILE A 172 10.52 -10.83 -6.86
N PRO A 173 11.51 -10.86 -5.93
CA PRO A 173 11.27 -11.31 -4.58
C PRO A 173 10.35 -10.35 -3.82
N LYS A 174 9.44 -10.89 -3.02
CA LYS A 174 8.62 -10.10 -2.10
C LYS A 174 9.47 -9.55 -0.94
N PRO A 175 9.22 -8.31 -0.49
CA PRO A 175 9.90 -7.74 0.68
C PRO A 175 9.78 -8.64 1.92
N GLN A 176 10.85 -8.77 2.70
CA GLN A 176 10.85 -9.66 3.88
C GLN A 176 10.38 -8.96 5.16
N GLY A 177 10.19 -7.65 5.13
CA GLY A 177 9.79 -6.86 6.29
C GLY A 177 10.05 -5.38 6.07
N ILE A 178 10.37 -4.69 7.16
CA ILE A 178 10.70 -3.26 7.15
C ILE A 178 12.21 -3.09 7.07
N TYR A 179 12.66 -2.30 6.10
CA TYR A 179 14.07 -1.93 5.92
C TYR A 179 14.34 -0.60 6.63
N TRP A 180 14.68 -0.67 7.91
CA TRP A 180 14.82 0.49 8.81
C TRP A 180 15.89 1.49 8.35
N GLU A 181 16.97 1.00 7.73
CA GLU A 181 18.04 1.78 7.11
C GLU A 181 17.61 2.55 5.85
N LYS A 182 16.40 2.31 5.34
CA LYS A 182 15.81 3.07 4.24
C LYS A 182 14.77 4.09 4.71
N LEU A 183 14.42 4.10 6.00
CA LEU A 183 13.39 4.98 6.55
C LEU A 183 14.01 6.25 7.14
N SER A 184 13.63 7.40 6.59
CA SER A 184 14.09 8.69 7.09
C SER A 184 13.56 8.97 8.51
N PRO A 185 14.30 9.75 9.32
CA PRO A 185 13.81 10.26 10.60
C PRO A 185 12.48 11.01 10.47
N GLU A 186 12.30 11.76 9.38
CA GLU A 186 11.10 12.55 9.11
C GLU A 186 9.88 11.65 8.88
N LYS A 187 10.04 10.56 8.12
CA LYS A 187 8.98 9.57 7.86
C LYS A 187 8.58 8.86 9.14
N LEU A 188 9.56 8.41 9.91
CA LEU A 188 9.35 7.83 11.24
C LEU A 188 8.62 8.81 12.15
N GLY A 189 9.01 10.09 12.14
CA GLY A 189 8.37 11.16 12.90
C GLY A 189 6.87 11.35 12.59
N GLN A 190 6.45 11.08 11.34
CA GLN A 190 5.06 11.23 10.91
C GLN A 190 4.16 10.04 11.25
N ILE A 191 4.71 8.85 11.41
CA ILE A 191 3.94 7.59 11.51
C ILE A 191 4.09 7.01 12.92
N ARG A 192 3.09 7.28 13.77
CA ARG A 192 3.11 6.86 15.18
C ARG A 192 3.28 5.35 15.35
N ILE A 193 2.55 4.55 14.57
CA ILE A 193 2.59 3.08 14.69
C ILE A 193 3.97 2.51 14.33
N LEU A 194 4.66 3.14 13.38
CA LEU A 194 5.99 2.70 12.94
C LEU A 194 7.05 2.99 14.01
N ARG A 195 6.93 4.11 14.74
CA ARG A 195 7.78 4.38 15.91
C ARG A 195 7.53 3.40 17.05
N GLU A 196 6.27 3.08 17.30
CA GLU A 196 5.93 2.09 18.33
C GLU A 196 6.49 0.72 17.98
N LEU A 197 6.37 0.29 16.72
CA LEU A 197 6.96 -0.94 16.23
C LEU A 197 8.49 -0.94 16.36
N LYS A 198 9.16 0.13 15.92
CA LYS A 198 10.62 0.28 16.06
C LYS A 198 11.05 0.12 17.52
N ARG A 199 10.40 0.86 18.43
CA ARG A 199 10.68 0.82 19.87
C ARG A 199 10.50 -0.58 20.46
N ARG A 200 9.45 -1.30 20.07
CA ARG A 200 9.21 -2.68 20.52
C ARG A 200 10.33 -3.61 20.09
N ILE A 201 10.72 -3.59 18.81
CA ILE A 201 11.82 -4.42 18.30
C ILE A 201 13.13 -4.12 19.02
N GLU A 202 13.46 -2.83 19.22
CA GLU A 202 14.67 -2.43 19.93
C GLU A 202 14.69 -2.91 21.38
N GLN A 203 13.53 -2.92 22.05
CA GLN A 203 13.38 -3.45 23.41
C GLN A 203 13.50 -4.98 23.47
N GLU A 204 12.88 -5.69 22.52
CA GLU A 204 12.90 -7.16 22.46
C GLU A 204 14.28 -7.71 22.08
N THR A 205 14.96 -7.05 21.15
CA THR A 205 16.28 -7.50 20.64
C THR A 205 17.46 -6.90 21.40
N GLY A 206 17.23 -5.86 22.21
CA GLY A 206 18.29 -5.08 22.86
C GLY A 206 19.19 -4.30 21.89
N THR A 207 18.83 -4.23 20.60
CA THR A 207 19.64 -3.62 19.55
C THR A 207 18.95 -2.39 18.98
N ILE A 208 19.67 -1.28 18.86
CA ILE A 208 19.15 -0.06 18.22
C ILE A 208 19.06 -0.30 16.71
N LEU A 209 17.87 -0.11 16.15
CA LEU A 209 17.64 -0.30 14.73
C LEU A 209 18.21 0.89 13.95
N PRO A 210 18.73 0.68 12.73
CA PRO A 210 19.26 1.76 11.91
C PRO A 210 18.16 2.76 11.51
N CYS A 211 18.60 3.89 10.99
CA CYS A 211 17.73 4.91 10.39
C CYS A 211 18.33 5.29 9.04
N GLY A 212 17.47 5.55 8.06
CA GLY A 212 17.87 6.01 6.74
C GLY A 212 18.28 7.49 6.72
N PRO A 213 18.73 7.97 5.55
CA PRO A 213 19.07 9.37 5.37
C PRO A 213 17.84 10.27 5.51
N SER A 214 18.07 11.53 5.88
CA SER A 214 17.03 12.56 5.92
C SER A 214 16.43 12.76 4.53
N GLU A 215 15.11 13.00 4.47
CA GLU A 215 14.40 13.24 3.22
C GLU A 215 13.45 14.45 3.29
N ASN A 216 13.35 15.18 2.17
CA ASN A 216 12.36 16.23 2.02
C ASN A 216 11.00 15.63 1.67
N LEU A 217 10.19 15.39 2.69
CA LEU A 217 8.86 14.85 2.48
C LEU A 217 7.95 15.86 1.77
N PRO A 218 7.13 15.42 0.79
CA PRO A 218 6.16 16.29 0.16
C PRO A 218 5.20 16.84 1.24
N PRO A 219 4.72 18.09 1.08
CA PRO A 219 3.79 18.67 2.03
C PRO A 219 2.59 17.75 2.19
N THR A 220 2.23 17.49 3.45
CA THR A 220 1.04 16.71 3.74
C THR A 220 -0.15 17.40 3.06
N ALA A 221 -0.86 16.69 2.19
CA ALA A 221 -2.05 17.24 1.55
C ALA A 221 -2.99 17.77 2.62
N GLN A 222 -3.19 19.10 2.63
CA GLN A 222 -4.08 19.74 3.57
C GLN A 222 -5.50 19.25 3.29
N ARG A 223 -6.22 18.87 4.35
CA ARG A 223 -7.63 18.49 4.28
C ARG A 223 -8.42 19.74 3.87
N ARG A 224 -8.69 19.91 2.58
CA ARG A 224 -9.74 20.85 2.15
C ARG A 224 -11.06 20.30 2.71
N ARG A 225 -11.61 20.95 3.74
CA ARG A 225 -13.01 20.81 4.09
C ARG A 225 -13.78 21.27 2.85
N ARG A 226 -14.22 20.34 2.00
CA ARG A 226 -15.29 20.63 1.06
C ARG A 226 -16.53 20.79 1.94
N GLY A 227 -16.93 22.04 2.17
CA GLY A 227 -18.29 22.33 2.59
C GLY A 227 -19.23 21.70 1.56
N TRP A 228 -20.21 20.95 2.04
CA TRP A 228 -21.32 20.50 1.23
C TRP A 228 -22.17 21.70 0.84
#